data_AF-A0A7S3DMK8-F1
#
_entry.id   AF-A0A7S3DMK8-F1
#
_cell.length_a   1.000
_cell.length_b   1.000
_cell.length_c   1.000
_cell.angle_alpha   90.00
_cell.angle_beta   90.00
_cell.angle_gamma   90.00
#
_symmetry.space_group_name_H-M   'P 1'
#
loop_
_entity.id
_entity.type
_entity.pdbx_description
1 polymer ?
#
loop_
_entity_poly.entity_id
_entity_poly.type
_entity_poly.pdbx_seq_one_letter_code
_entity_poly.pdbx_strand_id
1 'polypeptide(L)'
;EEAKVFYYKMKGDYHRYLSEFQVGETRKESAGGALDAYNAASTIASTELPPTHPIRLGLALNFSVFYYEILNSPDKACQIAKSAFDDAIAELDTLNEESYKDSTLIMQLLRDNLTLWTSDQQEESADGVKAEE
;
A
#
# COMPACT_ATOMS: atom_id res chain seq x y z
N GLU A 1 11.73 12.27 12.31
CA GLU A 1 10.89 11.07 12.10
C GLU A 1 10.54 10.83 10.64
N GLU A 2 10.14 11.84 9.87
CA GLU A 2 9.87 11.74 8.43
C GLU A 2 10.94 10.98 7.62
N ALA A 3 12.22 11.34 7.78
CA ALA A 3 13.32 10.62 7.13
C ALA A 3 13.39 9.13 7.51
N LYS A 4 13.05 8.76 8.76
CA LYS A 4 13.02 7.35 9.17
C LYS A 4 11.91 6.61 8.44
N VAL A 5 10.71 7.19 8.37
CA VAL A 5 9.59 6.61 7.59
C VAL A 5 10.01 6.40 6.15
N PHE A 6 10.65 7.40 5.54
CA PHE A 6 11.14 7.32 4.17
C PHE A 6 12.15 6.17 3.98
N TYR A 7 13.16 6.05 4.84
CA TYR A 7 14.17 5.00 4.71
C TYR A 7 13.63 3.60 5.03
N TYR A 8 12.71 3.45 5.99
CA TYR A 8 12.04 2.17 6.23
C TYR A 8 11.12 1.78 5.07
N LYS A 9 10.35 2.73 4.53
CA LYS A 9 9.55 2.53 3.32
C LYS A 9 10.44 2.06 2.16
N MET A 10 11.55 2.75 1.93
CA MET A 10 12.49 2.41 0.87
C MET A 10 13.10 1.03 1.06
N LYS A 11 13.48 0.66 2.30
CA LYS A 11 13.92 -0.70 2.63
C LYS A 11 12.83 -1.73 2.29
N GLY A 12 11.57 -1.44 2.63
CA GLY A 12 10.43 -2.28 2.28
C GLY A 12 10.28 -2.45 0.77
N ASP A 13 10.39 -1.35 0.02
CA ASP A 13 10.32 -1.34 -1.45
C ASP A 13 11.41 -2.22 -2.08
N TYR A 14 12.67 -2.10 -1.64
CA TYR A 14 13.76 -2.92 -2.17
C TYR A 14 13.58 -4.41 -1.85
N HIS A 15 13.12 -4.76 -0.64
CA HIS A 15 12.81 -6.14 -0.32
C HIS A 15 11.63 -6.68 -1.14
N ARG A 16 10.59 -5.86 -1.38
CA ARG A 16 9.48 -6.21 -2.28
C ARG A 16 9.99 -6.51 -3.69
N TYR A 17 10.83 -5.64 -4.27
CA TYR A 17 11.42 -5.86 -5.59
C TYR A 17 12.24 -7.16 -5.65
N LEU A 18 12.96 -7.52 -4.58
CA LEU A 18 13.64 -8.81 -4.49
C LEU A 18 12.65 -9.99 -4.51
N SER A 19 11.52 -9.87 -3.79
CA SER A 19 10.48 -10.90 -3.73
C SER A 19 9.73 -11.13 -5.05
N GLU A 20 9.76 -10.19 -5.99
CA GLU A 20 9.06 -10.31 -7.29
C GLU A 20 9.68 -11.40 -8.19
N PHE A 21 10.99 -11.65 -8.09
CA PHE A 21 11.69 -12.62 -8.94
C PHE A 21 12.33 -13.78 -8.17
N GLN A 22 12.47 -13.65 -6.84
CA GLN A 22 12.98 -14.74 -6.02
C GLN A 22 11.93 -15.85 -5.84
N VAL A 23 12.39 -17.06 -5.53
CA VAL A 23 11.54 -18.24 -5.32
C VAL A 23 11.89 -18.96 -4.03
N GLY A 24 10.98 -19.82 -3.55
CA GLY A 24 11.20 -20.65 -2.36
C GLY A 24 11.50 -19.84 -1.10
N GLU A 25 12.47 -20.31 -0.31
CA GLU A 25 12.83 -19.68 0.96
C GLU A 25 13.40 -18.26 0.79
N THR A 26 14.18 -17.99 -0.26
CA THR A 26 14.72 -16.63 -0.49
C THR A 26 13.60 -15.61 -0.74
N ARG A 27 12.55 -16.01 -1.47
CA ARG A 27 11.35 -15.16 -1.65
C ARG A 27 10.69 -14.85 -0.32
N LYS A 28 10.57 -15.86 0.54
CA LYS A 28 9.93 -15.77 1.86
C LYS A 28 10.72 -14.88 2.80
N GLU A 29 12.05 -14.98 2.80
CA GLU A 29 12.94 -14.09 3.57
C GLU A 29 12.80 -12.63 3.13
N SER A 30 12.84 -12.37 1.81
CA SER A 30 12.65 -11.01 1.29
C SER A 30 11.26 -10.47 1.59
N ALA A 31 10.21 -11.30 1.48
CA ALA A 31 8.84 -10.87 1.79
C ALA A 31 8.68 -10.56 3.27
N GLY A 32 9.30 -11.36 4.16
CA GLY A 32 9.37 -11.07 5.59
C GLY A 32 10.09 -9.74 5.87
N GLY A 33 11.24 -9.52 5.23
CA GLY A 33 11.99 -8.27 5.35
C GLY A 33 11.22 -7.04 4.87
N ALA A 34 10.43 -7.17 3.80
CA ALA A 34 9.55 -6.12 3.31
C ALA A 34 8.43 -5.82 4.32
N LEU A 35 7.76 -6.85 4.82
CA LEU A 35 6.68 -6.74 5.80
C LEU A 35 7.15 -6.05 7.09
N ASP A 36 8.30 -6.46 7.62
CA ASP A 36 8.87 -5.87 8.83
C ASP A 36 9.22 -4.38 8.63
N ALA A 37 9.81 -4.05 7.48
CA ALA A 37 10.18 -2.67 7.16
C ALA A 37 8.94 -1.77 6.98
N TYR A 38 7.91 -2.24 6.27
CA TYR A 38 6.67 -1.48 6.10
C TYR A 38 5.89 -1.33 7.41
N ASN A 39 5.86 -2.35 8.27
CA ASN A 39 5.25 -2.25 9.60
C ASN A 39 5.97 -1.23 10.49
N ALA A 40 7.31 -1.23 10.49
CA ALA A 40 8.10 -0.23 11.19
C ALA A 40 7.81 1.19 10.67
N ALA A 41 7.78 1.37 9.35
CA ALA A 41 7.44 2.65 8.73
C ALA A 41 6.01 3.10 9.11
N SER A 42 5.04 2.18 9.08
CA SER A 42 3.63 2.48 9.33
C SER A 42 3.38 2.87 10.78
N THR A 43 4.07 2.20 11.71
CA THR A 43 4.00 2.53 13.15
C THR A 43 4.45 3.97 13.38
N ILE A 44 5.61 4.36 12.85
CA ILE A 44 6.14 5.73 12.98
C ILE A 44 5.24 6.73 12.24
N ALA A 45 4.83 6.42 11.01
CA ALA A 45 4.00 7.33 10.21
C ALA A 45 2.63 7.60 10.85
N SER A 46 2.05 6.62 11.53
CA SER A 46 0.74 6.75 12.17
C SER A 46 0.71 7.78 13.31
N THR A 47 1.84 7.98 14.00
CA THR A 47 1.95 8.92 15.12
C THR A 47 2.61 10.24 14.74
N GLU A 48 3.56 10.21 13.80
CA GLU A 48 4.44 11.35 13.53
C GLU A 48 4.08 12.16 12.27
N LEU A 49 3.29 11.59 11.35
CA LEU A 49 2.95 12.24 10.07
C LEU A 49 1.43 12.36 9.91
N PRO A 50 0.91 13.51 9.44
CA PRO A 50 -0.52 13.63 9.17
C PRO A 50 -0.96 12.65 8.06
N PRO A 51 -2.22 12.20 8.03
CA PRO A 51 -2.73 11.27 7.02
C PRO A 51 -2.53 11.75 5.59
N THR A 52 -2.51 13.07 5.39
CA THR A 52 -2.30 13.72 4.09
C THR A 52 -0.84 13.84 3.67
N HIS A 53 0.13 13.46 4.51
CA HIS A 53 1.55 13.59 4.21
C HIS A 53 1.96 12.69 3.03
N PRO A 54 2.64 13.19 1.98
CA PRO A 54 3.00 12.40 0.80
C PRO A 54 3.75 11.11 1.12
N ILE A 55 4.72 11.16 2.05
CA ILE A 55 5.46 9.96 2.48
C ILE A 55 4.56 8.92 3.16
N ARG A 56 3.59 9.33 3.99
CA ARG A 56 2.64 8.40 4.64
C ARG A 56 1.68 7.79 3.63
N LEU A 57 1.17 8.59 2.70
CA LEU A 57 0.33 8.12 1.59
C LEU A 57 1.10 7.16 0.68
N GLY A 58 2.32 7.52 0.29
CA GLY A 58 3.18 6.69 -0.56
C GLY A 58 3.58 5.39 0.13
N LEU A 59 3.74 5.40 1.46
CA LEU A 59 3.91 4.19 2.25
C LEU A 59 2.66 3.30 2.17
N ALA A 60 1.47 3.84 2.41
CA ALA A 60 0.22 3.08 2.33
C ALA A 60 -0.01 2.49 0.93
N LEU A 61 0.27 3.28 -0.12
CA LEU A 61 0.21 2.83 -1.51
C LEU A 61 1.12 1.61 -1.71
N ASN A 62 2.41 1.74 -1.42
CA ASN A 62 3.37 0.66 -1.68
C ASN A 62 3.11 -0.57 -0.78
N PHE A 63 2.65 -0.36 0.44
CA PHE A 63 2.33 -1.46 1.35
C PHE A 63 1.05 -2.20 0.90
N SER A 64 0.05 -1.49 0.38
CA SER A 64 -1.13 -2.12 -0.22
C SER A 64 -0.77 -2.97 -1.45
N VAL A 65 0.08 -2.44 -2.34
CA VAL A 65 0.61 -3.20 -3.50
C VAL A 65 1.38 -4.44 -3.04
N PHE A 66 2.21 -4.33 -1.99
CA PHE A 66 2.90 -5.48 -1.41
C PHE A 66 1.93 -6.57 -0.93
N TYR A 67 0.86 -6.20 -0.23
CA TYR A 67 -0.16 -7.16 0.19
C TYR A 67 -0.87 -7.82 -0.98
N TYR A 68 -1.12 -7.07 -2.05
CA TYR A 68 -1.77 -7.59 -3.25
C TYR A 68 -0.83 -8.54 -4.02
N GLU A 69 0.31 -8.05 -4.48
CA GLU A 69 1.17 -8.75 -5.43
C GLU A 69 2.09 -9.81 -4.77
N ILE A 70 2.57 -9.56 -3.55
CA ILE A 70 3.53 -10.45 -2.90
C ILE A 70 2.87 -11.42 -1.92
N LEU A 71 1.94 -10.93 -1.11
CA LEU A 71 1.26 -11.74 -0.11
C LEU A 71 -0.06 -12.35 -0.59
N ASN A 72 -0.49 -12.05 -1.83
CA ASN A 72 -1.73 -12.55 -2.42
C ASN A 72 -2.93 -12.38 -1.47
N SER A 73 -3.01 -11.22 -0.83
CA SER A 73 -3.97 -10.89 0.22
C SER A 73 -4.77 -9.63 -0.19
N PRO A 74 -5.65 -9.75 -1.20
CA PRO A 74 -6.34 -8.60 -1.80
C PRO A 74 -7.23 -7.86 -0.79
N ASP A 75 -7.90 -8.59 0.11
CA ASP A 75 -8.74 -7.97 1.15
C ASP A 75 -7.93 -7.02 2.05
N LYS A 76 -6.70 -7.44 2.41
CA LYS A 76 -5.83 -6.63 3.25
C LYS A 76 -5.25 -5.44 2.48
N ALA A 77 -4.91 -5.63 1.22
CA ALA A 77 -4.47 -4.56 0.32
C ALA A 77 -5.54 -3.47 0.19
N CYS A 78 -6.78 -3.86 -0.12
CA CYS A 78 -7.92 -2.97 -0.22
C CYS A 78 -8.21 -2.26 1.11
N GLN A 79 -8.13 -2.96 2.25
CA GLN A 79 -8.32 -2.34 3.56
C GLN A 79 -7.31 -1.22 3.81
N ILE A 80 -6.02 -1.46 3.53
CA ILE A 80 -4.96 -0.46 3.73
C ILE A 80 -5.15 0.74 2.81
N ALA A 81 -5.36 0.48 1.51
CA ALA A 81 -5.53 1.55 0.53
C ALA A 81 -6.77 2.41 0.83
N LYS A 82 -7.90 1.76 1.17
CA LYS A 82 -9.15 2.45 1.52
C LYS A 82 -9.02 3.27 2.79
N SER A 83 -8.42 2.71 3.85
CA SER A 83 -8.21 3.45 5.10
C SER A 83 -7.35 4.69 4.88
N ALA A 84 -6.23 4.56 4.16
CA ALA A 84 -5.36 5.69 3.90
C ALA A 84 -6.03 6.78 3.04
N PHE A 85 -6.84 6.37 2.06
CA PHE A 85 -7.61 7.29 1.24
C PHE A 85 -8.68 8.03 2.07
N ASP A 86 -9.48 7.30 2.84
CA ASP A 86 -10.55 7.86 3.68
C ASP A 86 -9.99 8.82 4.75
N ASP A 87 -8.90 8.44 5.42
CA ASP A 87 -8.23 9.28 6.43
C ASP A 87 -7.70 10.58 5.80
N ALA A 88 -7.12 10.52 4.59
CA ALA A 88 -6.60 11.69 3.92
C ALA A 88 -7.71 12.60 3.37
N ILE A 89 -8.86 12.06 2.95
CA ILE A 89 -10.04 12.85 2.59
C ILE A 89 -10.57 13.61 3.80
N ALA A 90 -10.62 12.96 4.98
CA ALA A 90 -11.12 13.59 6.21
C ALA A 90 -10.28 14.80 6.66
N GLU A 91 -9.00 14.84 6.31
CA GLU A 91 -8.07 15.90 6.68
C GLU A 91 -7.53 16.69 5.49
N LEU A 92 -8.17 16.62 4.32
CA LEU A 92 -7.66 17.21 3.07
C LEU A 92 -7.45 18.72 3.16
N ASP A 93 -8.27 19.41 3.97
CA ASP A 93 -8.19 20.85 4.21
C ASP A 93 -6.90 21.28 4.95
N THR A 94 -6.15 20.33 5.51
CA THR A 94 -4.90 20.58 6.26
C THR A 94 -3.64 20.59 5.36
N LEU A 95 -3.79 20.28 4.07
CA LEU A 95 -2.66 20.18 3.15
C LEU A 95 -2.01 21.53 2.87
N ASN A 96 -0.68 21.56 2.95
CA ASN A 96 0.11 22.70 2.49
C ASN A 96 0.19 22.71 0.95
N GLU A 97 0.37 23.89 0.34
CA GLU A 97 0.44 24.04 -1.12
C GLU A 97 1.63 23.28 -1.74
N GLU A 98 2.73 23.12 -1.01
CA GLU A 98 3.95 22.49 -1.48
C GLU A 98 3.76 20.99 -1.75
N SER A 99 3.03 20.30 -0.87
CA SER A 99 2.77 18.86 -0.92
C SER A 99 1.42 18.51 -1.56
N TYR A 100 0.55 19.49 -1.82
CA TYR A 100 -0.80 19.28 -2.34
C TYR A 100 -0.82 18.44 -3.62
N LYS A 101 0.06 18.75 -4.58
CA LYS A 101 0.15 18.02 -5.85
C LYS A 101 0.58 16.58 -5.68
N ASP A 102 1.56 16.34 -4.81
CA ASP A 102 2.09 14.99 -4.58
C ASP A 102 1.07 14.13 -3.83
N SER A 103 0.45 14.68 -2.77
CA SER A 103 -0.58 13.96 -2.01
C SER A 103 -1.80 13.64 -2.87
N THR A 104 -2.29 14.59 -3.67
CA THR A 104 -3.44 14.35 -4.57
C THR A 104 -3.13 13.31 -5.64
N LEU A 105 -1.93 13.32 -6.21
CA LEU A 105 -1.48 12.28 -7.14
C LEU A 105 -1.46 10.90 -6.47
N ILE A 106 -0.93 10.78 -5.26
CA ILE A 106 -0.87 9.47 -4.57
C ILE A 106 -2.28 9.00 -4.19
N MET A 107 -3.16 9.89 -3.73
CA MET A 107 -4.57 9.56 -3.46
C MET A 107 -5.29 9.08 -4.72
N GLN A 108 -4.99 9.67 -5.87
CA GLN A 108 -5.50 9.22 -7.16
C GLN A 108 -5.04 7.78 -7.45
N LEU A 109 -3.76 7.47 -7.26
CA LEU A 109 -3.22 6.12 -7.45
C LEU A 109 -3.84 5.09 -6.49
N LEU A 110 -4.08 5.46 -5.23
CA LEU A 110 -4.78 4.61 -4.26
C LEU A 110 -6.20 4.26 -4.74
N ARG A 111 -6.93 5.27 -5.25
CA ARG A 111 -8.28 5.06 -5.81
C ARG A 111 -8.26 4.17 -7.05
N ASP A 112 -7.27 4.36 -7.92
CA ASP A 112 -7.14 3.59 -9.16
C ASP A 112 -6.84 2.12 -8.86
N ASN A 113 -5.94 1.85 -7.91
CA ASN A 113 -5.67 0.50 -7.41
C ASN A 113 -6.92 -0.15 -6.79
N LEU A 114 -7.65 0.56 -5.94
CA LEU A 114 -8.90 0.04 -5.36
C LEU A 114 -9.94 -0.32 -6.43
N THR A 115 -10.06 0.50 -7.48
CA THR A 115 -10.97 0.24 -8.59
C THR A 115 -10.57 -1.03 -9.33
N LEU A 116 -9.28 -1.16 -9.65
CA LEU A 116 -8.73 -2.34 -10.33
C LEU A 116 -8.93 -3.63 -9.51
N TRP A 117 -8.57 -3.61 -8.23
CA TRP A 117 -8.62 -4.81 -7.40
C TRP A 117 -10.05 -5.25 -7.07
N THR A 118 -10.99 -4.31 -6.98
CA THR A 118 -12.41 -4.65 -6.75
C THR A 118 -13.11 -5.14 -8.02
N SER A 119 -12.65 -4.74 -9.21
CA SER A 119 -13.10 -5.36 -10.46
C SER A 119 -12.58 -6.78 -10.61
N ASP A 120 -11.28 -7.01 -10.35
CA ASP A 120 -10.66 -8.35 -10.43
C ASP A 120 -11.39 -9.36 -9.53
N GLN A 121 -11.72 -8.96 -8.29
CA GLN A 121 -12.48 -9.80 -7.35
C GLN A 121 -13.90 -10.14 -7.84
N GLN A 122 -14.58 -9.22 -8.54
CA GLN A 122 -15.91 -9.48 -9.09
C GLN A 122 -15.86 -10.45 -10.27
N GLU A 123 -14.81 -10.38 -11.09
CA GLU A 123 -14.58 -11.30 -12.21
C GLU A 123 -14.26 -12.73 -11.72
N GLU A 124 -13.35 -12.88 -10.75
CA GLU A 124 -13.04 -14.19 -10.14
C GLU A 124 -14.29 -14.82 -9.50
N SER A 125 -15.13 -14.02 -8.85
CA SER A 125 -16.39 -14.47 -8.27
C SER A 125 -17.39 -14.93 -9.33
N ALA A 126 -17.45 -14.26 -10.48
CA ALA A 126 -18.38 -14.56 -11.56
C ALA A 126 -17.99 -15.81 -12.36
N ASP A 127 -16.69 -16.06 -12.54
CA ASP A 127 -16.19 -17.27 -13.20
C ASP A 127 -16.21 -18.51 -12.28
N GLY A 128 -16.06 -18.34 -10.96
CA GLY A 128 -16.29 -19.42 -9.99
C GLY A 128 -17.72 -19.96 -10.02
N VAL A 129 -18.72 -19.09 -10.27
CA VAL A 129 -20.14 -19.49 -10.36
C VAL A 129 -20.46 -20.24 -11.66
N LYS A 130 -19.75 -19.96 -12.76
CA LYS A 130 -19.98 -20.65 -14.05
C LYS A 130 -19.34 -22.04 -14.13
N ALA A 131 -18.36 -22.34 -13.27
CA ALA A 131 -17.71 -23.64 -13.23
C ALA A 131 -18.50 -24.70 -12.42
N GLU A 132 -19.57 -24.29 -11.73
CA GLU A 132 -20.41 -25.15 -10.89
C GLU A 132 -21.76 -25.55 -11.53
N GLU A 133 -22.02 -25.21 -12.81
CA GLU A 133 -23.20 -25.69 -13.58
C GLU A 133 -22.87 -26.79 -14.59
#